data_AF-A0A2S6UCZ0-F1
#
_entry.id   AF-A0A2S6UCZ0-F1
#
_cell.length_a   1.000
_cell.length_b   1.000
_cell.length_c   1.000
_cell.angle_alpha   90.00
_cell.angle_beta   90.00
_cell.angle_gamma   90.00
#
_symmetry.space_group_name_H-M   'P 1'
#
loop_
_entity.id
_entity.type
_entity.pdbx_description
1 polymer ?
#
loop_
_entity_poly.entity_id
_entity_poly.type
_entity_poly.pdbx_seq_one_letter_code
_entity_poly.pdbx_strand_id
1 'polypeptide(L)' 'MEKLKPKLEAELPAGALVLPNTFAVRGWDPIEVRTAPDVHASQVYLYRVGD' A
#
# COMPACT_ATOMS: atom_id res chain seq x y z
N MET A 1 7.93 10.81 -1.43
CA MET A 1 7.29 9.85 -0.50
C MET A 1 8.34 8.90 0.10
N GLU A 2 9.37 9.40 0.77
CA GLU A 2 10.46 8.53 1.27
C GLU A 2 10.25 7.99 2.69
N LYS A 3 9.20 8.44 3.40
CA LYS A 3 8.98 8.10 4.82
C LYS A 3 7.60 7.52 5.12
N LEU A 4 6.90 6.97 4.11
CA LEU A 4 5.55 6.45 4.32
C LEU A 4 5.56 5.18 5.17
N LYS A 5 6.45 4.23 4.85
CA LYS A 5 6.64 2.97 5.60
C LYS A 5 6.80 3.19 7.12
N PRO A 6 7.83 3.93 7.60
CA PRO A 6 8.03 4.07 9.05
C PRO A 6 6.89 4.82 9.75
N LYS A 7 6.20 5.74 9.06
CA LYS A 7 5.04 6.44 9.63
C LYS A 7 3.85 5.50 9.78
N LEU A 8 3.55 4.70 8.76
CA LEU A 8 2.44 3.74 8.78
C LEU A 8 2.68 2.64 9.83
N GLU A 9 3.91 2.15 9.95
CA GLU A 9 4.28 1.16 10.97
C GLU A 9 4.20 1.71 12.41
N ALA A 10 4.45 3.01 12.60
CA ALA A 10 4.36 3.65 13.91
C ALA A 10 2.92 4.03 14.32
N GLU A 11 2.05 4.35 13.36
CA GLU A 11 0.73 4.93 13.64
C GLU A 11 -0.42 3.94 13.47
N LEU A 12 -0.25 2.86 12.69
CA LEU A 12 -1.29 1.86 12.45
C LEU A 12 -1.07 0.61 13.30
N PRO A 13 -2.15 -0.07 13.73
CA PRO A 13 -2.02 -1.34 14.42
C PRO A 13 -1.46 -2.42 13.48
N ALA A 14 -0.76 -3.40 14.07
CA ALA A 14 -0.29 -4.57 13.36
C ALA A 14 -1.47 -5.30 12.68
N GLY A 15 -1.27 -5.73 11.44
CA GLY A 15 -2.31 -6.35 10.63
C GLY A 15 -3.23 -5.36 9.91
N ALA A 16 -3.11 -4.05 10.11
CA ALA A 16 -3.89 -3.06 9.37
C ALA A 16 -3.63 -3.17 7.86
N LEU A 17 -4.70 -3.09 7.07
CA LEU A 17 -4.63 -3.09 5.62
C LEU A 17 -4.49 -1.67 5.10
N VAL A 18 -3.50 -1.47 4.22
CA VAL A 18 -3.26 -0.18 3.55
C VAL A 18 -3.46 -0.38 2.06
N LEU A 19 -4.31 0.45 1.45
CA LEU A 19 -4.67 0.36 0.04
C LEU A 19 -4.34 1.66 -0.71
N PRO A 20 -3.09 1.85 -1.16
CA PRO A 20 -2.72 2.97 -2.00
C PRO A 20 -3.25 2.82 -3.43
N ASN A 21 -3.73 3.93 -4.00
CA ASN A 21 -4.12 4.03 -5.39
C ASN A 21 -3.00 4.74 -6.17
N THR A 22 -2.56 4.13 -7.28
CA THR A 22 -1.55 4.61 -8.26
C THR A 22 -0.09 4.70 -7.81
N PHE A 23 0.25 4.32 -6.57
CA PHE A 23 1.66 4.30 -6.13
C PHE A 23 1.97 3.14 -5.18
N ALA A 24 3.18 2.59 -5.32
CA ALA A 24 3.70 1.57 -4.41
C ALA A 24 4.34 2.21 -3.16
N VAL A 25 4.20 1.56 -2.00
CA VAL A 25 4.93 1.92 -0.78
C VAL A 25 6.33 1.31 -0.86
N ARG A 26 7.35 2.15 -1.05
CA ARG A 26 8.74 1.69 -1.13
C ARG A 26 9.17 0.98 0.15
N GLY A 27 9.75 -0.21 0.01
CA GLY A 27 10.22 -1.03 1.13
C GLY A 27 9.15 -1.91 1.77
N TRP A 28 7.94 -1.97 1.20
CA TRP A 28 6.94 -2.98 1.50
C TRP A 28 6.70 -3.87 0.29
N ASP A 29 6.46 -5.15 0.56
CA ASP A 29 6.01 -6.12 -0.41
C ASP A 29 4.47 -6.14 -0.43
N PRO A 30 3.82 -5.89 -1.58
CA PRO A 30 2.38 -5.91 -1.67
C PRO A 30 1.86 -7.34 -1.56
N ILE A 31 0.81 -7.53 -0.76
CA ILE A 31 0.02 -8.78 -0.74
C ILE A 31 -0.62 -8.98 -2.10
N GLU A 32 -1.13 -7.89 -2.67
CA GLU A 32 -1.87 -7.93 -3.92
C GLU A 32 -1.66 -6.64 -4.69
N VAL A 33 -1.58 -6.77 -6.02
CA VAL A 33 -1.64 -5.64 -6.95
C VAL A 33 -2.74 -5.93 -7.96
N ARG A 34 -3.65 -4.98 -8.14
CA ARG A 34 -4.76 -5.07 -9.09
C ARG A 34 -4.77 -3.85 -9.98
N THR A 35 -5.32 -4.00 -11.17
CA THR A 35 -5.66 -2.88 -12.05
C THR A 35 -7.16 -2.64 -11.91
N ALA A 36 -7.54 -1.44 -11.47
CA ALA A 36 -8.94 -1.05 -11.40
C ALA A 36 -9.53 -0.94 -12.81
N PRO A 37 -10.79 -1.35 -13.05
CA PRO A 37 -11.46 -1.18 -14.32
C PRO A 37 -12.00 0.25 -14.48
N ASP A 38 -11.14 1.25 -14.29
CA ASP A 38 -11.44 2.66 -14.51
C ASP A 38 -10.82 3.16 -15.84
N VAL A 39 -11.14 4.40 -16.23
CA VAL A 39 -10.65 5.00 -17.49
C VAL A 39 -9.12 5.11 -17.54
N HIS A 40 -8.46 5.11 -16.38
CA HIS A 40 -7.01 5.26 -16.26
C HIS A 40 -6.27 3.93 -16.09
N ALA A 41 -7.00 2.79 -16.00
CA ALA A 41 -6.43 1.51 -15.64
C ALA A 41 -5.51 1.62 -14.40
N SER A 42 -6.02 2.26 -13.35
CA SER A 42 -5.26 2.63 -12.15
C SER A 42 -4.74 1.39 -11.44
N GLN A 43 -3.44 1.32 -11.18
CA GLN A 43 -2.86 0.28 -10.33
C GLN A 43 -3.18 0.54 -8.86
N VAL A 44 -3.73 -0.46 -8.18
CA VAL A 44 -4.07 -0.45 -6.77
C VAL A 44 -3.22 -1.50 -6.06
N TYR A 45 -2.61 -1.11 -4.95
CA TYR A 45 -1.71 -1.93 -4.17
C TYR A 45 -2.36 -2.24 -2.83
N LEU A 46 -2.22 -3.46 -2.33
CA LEU A 46 -2.66 -3.87 -1.00
C LEU A 46 -1.47 -4.31 -0.18
N TYR A 47 -1.35 -3.74 1.02
CA TYR A 47 -0.31 -4.07 1.99
C TYR A 47 -0.92 -4.38 3.35
N ARG A 48 -0.15 -5.05 4.19
CA ARG A 48 -0.47 -5.29 5.60
C ARG A 48 0.67 -4.80 6.47
N VAL A 49 0.34 -4.03 7.50
CA VAL A 49 1.33 -3.52 8.45
C VAL A 49 1.88 -4.68 9.28
N GLY A 50 3.21 -4.83 9.31
CA GLY A 50 3.91 -5.84 10.11
C GLY A 50 4.15 -7.19 9.41
N ASP A 51 3.85 -7.30 8.11
CA ASP A 51 4.31 -8.40 7.27
C ASP A 51 5.73 -8.19 6.71
#